data_AF-A0A7W1Z6A9-F1
#
_entry.id   AF-A0A7W1Z6A9-F1
#
_cell.length_a   1.000
_cell.length_b   1.000
_cell.length_c   1.000
_cell.angle_alpha   90.00
_cell.angle_beta   90.00
_cell.angle_gamma   90.00
#
_symmetry.space_group_name_H-M   'P 1'
#
loop_
_entity.id
_entity.type
_entity.pdbx_description
1 polymer ?
#
loop_
_entity_poly.entity_id
_entity_poly.type
_entity_poly.pdbx_seq_one_letter_code
_entity_poly.pdbx_strand_id
1 'polypeptide(L)'
;MKKYLILFMLATSFAANGFSQSNDETYAKAYKLKTEFKYKEAFPLFQALLKSDSANVNYLQYGSYCYSKYGYYYAPDAEKMNYYKSAEYLAKKAIKVNEASADAHYVYAMALGRINENASSKQKISNAKLIKTQVDRAITLNPKLAGAHHILGRWHRTIANFSAIEKAMINSFFGGVPPGGSFDDAVKSFMSAIGLEPKYMNHQFELAQTYYDMGKKVEAKLWAKKALEITPSNDDDIKAKKDCEELLKKL
;
A
#
# COMPACT_ATOMS: atom_id res chain seq x y z
N MET A 1 48.25 41.57 33.78
CA MET A 1 47.13 42.43 33.33
C MET A 1 46.31 41.66 32.30
N LYS A 2 45.00 41.46 32.59
CA LYS A 2 43.84 41.13 31.73
C LYS A 2 44.05 40.12 30.56
N LYS A 3 43.65 38.84 30.68
CA LYS A 3 42.29 38.27 30.53
C LYS A 3 41.45 38.90 29.39
N TYR A 4 41.40 38.23 28.24
CA TYR A 4 40.32 38.32 27.23
C TYR A 4 40.04 36.90 26.72
N LEU A 5 39.10 36.19 27.36
CA LEU A 5 37.69 36.05 26.99
C LEU A 5 37.48 35.13 25.76
N ILE A 6 37.36 33.84 26.05
CA ILE A 6 36.57 32.87 25.29
C ILE A 6 35.12 33.33 25.35
N LEU A 7 34.47 33.61 24.21
CA LEU A 7 33.03 33.42 24.00
C LEU A 7 32.65 33.83 22.58
N PHE A 8 32.26 32.89 21.72
CA PHE A 8 31.16 33.05 20.74
C PHE A 8 30.93 31.71 20.00
N MET A 9 30.31 30.74 20.66
CA MET A 9 29.59 29.64 20.00
C MET A 9 28.42 29.23 20.88
N LEU A 10 27.33 29.99 20.86
CA LEU A 10 26.05 29.59 21.45
C LEU A 10 24.91 30.43 20.84
N ALA A 11 24.63 30.21 19.56
CA ALA A 11 23.44 30.78 18.91
C ALA A 11 22.95 29.98 17.68
N THR A 12 23.14 28.64 17.64
CA THR A 12 22.64 27.82 16.51
C THR A 12 21.66 26.71 16.94
N SER A 13 21.42 26.50 18.23
CA SER A 13 20.63 25.37 18.74
C SER A 13 19.13 25.67 18.99
N PHE A 14 18.67 26.93 18.96
CA PHE A 14 17.26 27.23 19.24
C PHE A 14 16.33 27.06 18.03
N ALA A 15 16.78 27.44 16.83
CA ALA A 15 15.95 27.32 15.62
C ALA A 15 15.76 25.85 15.17
N ALA A 16 16.83 25.04 15.21
CA ALA A 16 16.76 23.63 14.83
C ALA A 16 15.80 22.82 15.73
N ASN A 17 15.77 23.12 17.04
CA ASN A 17 14.88 22.45 17.98
C ASN A 17 13.40 22.84 17.75
N GLY A 18 13.10 24.10 17.44
CA GLY A 18 11.73 24.54 17.15
C GLY A 18 11.16 23.92 15.86
N PHE A 19 11.97 23.80 14.81
CA PHE A 19 11.57 23.14 13.56
C PHE A 19 11.40 21.62 13.73
N SER A 20 12.26 20.96 14.51
CA SER A 20 12.14 19.52 14.79
C SER A 20 10.85 19.20 15.55
N GLN A 21 10.55 19.96 16.61
CA GLN A 21 9.34 19.77 17.41
C GLN A 21 8.06 19.95 16.57
N SER A 22 8.04 20.95 15.68
CA SER A 22 6.91 21.19 14.77
C SER A 22 6.71 20.05 13.75
N ASN A 23 7.81 19.44 13.27
CA ASN A 23 7.73 18.29 12.37
C ASN A 23 7.20 17.04 13.08
N ASP A 24 7.58 16.80 14.34
CA ASP A 24 7.09 15.64 15.11
C ASP A 24 5.58 15.73 15.35
N GLU A 25 5.08 16.91 15.72
CA GLU A 25 3.63 17.16 15.88
C GLU A 25 2.89 16.99 14.55
N THR A 26 3.45 17.53 13.46
CA THR A 26 2.89 17.41 12.11
C THR A 26 2.85 15.95 11.67
N TYR A 27 3.90 15.19 11.94
CA TYR A 27 3.99 13.77 11.66
C TYR A 27 2.97 12.96 12.46
N ALA A 28 2.86 13.19 13.78
CA ALA A 28 1.88 12.51 14.62
C ALA A 28 0.45 12.73 14.11
N LYS A 29 0.11 13.98 13.72
CA LYS A 29 -1.17 14.31 13.12
C LYS A 29 -1.38 13.62 11.77
N ALA A 30 -0.39 13.69 10.87
CA ALA A 30 -0.47 13.08 9.54
C ALA A 30 -0.62 11.56 9.62
N TYR A 31 0.14 10.92 10.51
CA TYR A 31 0.08 9.49 10.75
C TYR A 31 -1.28 9.06 11.31
N LYS A 32 -1.82 9.80 12.30
CA LYS A 32 -3.18 9.55 12.82
C LYS A 32 -4.24 9.63 11.72
N LEU A 33 -4.20 10.67 10.89
CA LEU A 33 -5.13 10.81 9.76
C LEU A 33 -5.00 9.64 8.77
N LYS A 34 -3.77 9.20 8.46
CA LYS A 34 -3.51 8.03 7.62
C LYS A 34 -4.10 6.74 8.23
N THR A 35 -3.96 6.52 9.54
CA THR A 35 -4.55 5.36 10.23
C THR A 35 -6.07 5.42 10.34
N GLU A 36 -6.65 6.62 10.35
CA GLU A 36 -8.10 6.85 10.27
C GLU A 36 -8.60 6.86 8.81
N PHE A 37 -7.76 6.50 7.84
CA PHE A 37 -8.05 6.48 6.40
C PHE A 37 -8.49 7.83 5.80
N LYS A 38 -8.17 8.94 6.47
CA LYS A 38 -8.43 10.33 6.04
C LYS A 38 -7.33 10.80 5.10
N TYR A 39 -7.28 10.19 3.91
CA TYR A 39 -6.17 10.35 2.98
C TYR A 39 -6.07 11.77 2.41
N LYS A 40 -7.22 12.43 2.19
CA LYS A 40 -7.29 13.80 1.66
C LYS A 40 -6.61 14.79 2.60
N GLU A 41 -6.78 14.61 3.90
CA GLU A 41 -6.20 15.46 4.95
C GLU A 41 -4.75 15.07 5.28
N ALA A 42 -4.43 13.78 5.27
CA ALA A 42 -3.07 13.31 5.54
C ALA A 42 -2.07 13.72 4.44
N PHE A 43 -2.51 13.71 3.18
CA PHE A 43 -1.67 13.96 2.01
C PHE A 43 -0.88 15.28 2.05
N PRO A 44 -1.49 16.47 2.23
CA PRO A 44 -0.75 17.73 2.25
C PRO A 44 0.25 17.81 3.42
N LEU A 45 -0.03 17.14 4.55
CA LEU A 45 0.90 17.10 5.68
C LEU A 45 2.13 16.26 5.34
N PHE A 46 1.97 15.10 4.71
CA PHE A 46 3.12 14.33 4.23
C PHE A 46 3.90 15.05 3.14
N GLN A 47 3.26 15.84 2.28
CA GLN A 47 3.98 16.69 1.33
C GLN A 47 4.84 17.74 2.04
N ALA A 48 4.34 18.36 3.11
CA ALA A 48 5.11 19.32 3.90
C ALA A 48 6.30 18.64 4.61
N LEU A 49 6.08 17.48 5.22
CA LEU A 49 7.12 16.68 5.88
C LEU A 49 8.22 16.23 4.90
N LEU A 50 7.85 15.80 3.69
CA LEU A 50 8.81 15.42 2.64
C LEU A 50 9.66 16.60 2.13
N LYS A 51 9.10 17.82 2.15
CA LYS A 51 9.83 19.05 1.82
C LYS A 51 10.80 19.45 2.95
N SER A 52 10.44 19.20 4.21
CA SER A 52 11.29 19.55 5.36
C SER A 52 12.43 18.57 5.56
N ASP A 53 12.18 17.27 5.43
CA ASP A 53 13.20 16.23 5.45
C ASP A 53 12.88 15.14 4.42
N SER A 54 13.57 15.20 3.28
CA SER A 54 13.36 14.25 2.19
C SER A 54 14.03 12.89 2.42
N ALA A 55 14.79 12.71 3.50
CA ALA A 55 15.51 11.47 3.83
C ALA A 55 14.87 10.70 4.99
N ASN A 56 13.92 11.29 5.73
CA ASN A 56 13.21 10.62 6.81
C ASN A 56 12.40 9.42 6.29
N VAL A 57 12.72 8.21 6.78
CA VAL A 57 12.06 6.96 6.34
C VAL A 57 10.55 6.97 6.56
N ASN A 58 10.07 7.53 7.66
CA ASN A 58 8.64 7.57 7.97
C ASN A 58 7.90 8.51 7.01
N TYR A 59 8.49 9.66 6.68
CA TYR A 59 7.89 10.61 5.75
C TYR A 59 7.86 10.02 4.34
N LEU A 60 8.92 9.31 3.94
CA LEU A 60 9.00 8.62 2.65
C LEU A 60 7.96 7.51 2.52
N GLN A 61 7.90 6.57 3.46
CA GLN A 61 7.02 5.42 3.35
C GLN A 61 5.53 5.79 3.49
N TYR A 62 5.18 6.66 4.43
CA TYR A 62 3.79 7.07 4.60
C TYR A 62 3.37 8.16 3.61
N GLY A 63 4.32 8.97 3.14
CA GLY A 63 4.14 9.81 1.95
C GLY A 63 3.80 8.96 0.73
N SER A 64 4.58 7.91 0.42
CA SER A 64 4.27 6.95 -0.65
C SER A 64 2.85 6.37 -0.51
N TYR A 65 2.48 5.98 0.71
CA TYR A 65 1.15 5.46 0.99
C TYR A 65 0.06 6.49 0.63
N CYS A 66 0.21 7.73 1.10
CA CYS A 66 -0.73 8.81 0.83
C CYS A 66 -0.76 9.20 -0.65
N TYR A 67 0.37 9.22 -1.37
CA TYR A 67 0.39 9.44 -2.82
C TYR A 67 -0.40 8.36 -3.56
N SER A 68 -0.26 7.09 -3.17
CA SER A 68 -0.99 5.97 -3.78
C SER A 68 -2.50 6.08 -3.54
N LYS A 69 -2.91 6.39 -2.31
CA LYS A 69 -4.33 6.50 -1.93
C LYS A 69 -4.98 7.77 -2.49
N TYR A 70 -4.32 8.92 -2.34
CA TYR A 70 -4.81 10.19 -2.88
C TYR A 70 -4.94 10.14 -4.41
N GLY A 71 -3.92 9.61 -5.09
CA GLY A 71 -3.96 9.41 -6.54
C GLY A 71 -5.15 8.56 -6.97
N TYR A 72 -5.43 7.48 -6.25
CA TYR A 72 -6.53 6.60 -6.60
C TYR A 72 -7.92 7.24 -6.44
N TYR A 73 -8.14 7.95 -5.32
CA TYR A 73 -9.47 8.45 -4.95
C TYR A 73 -9.81 9.86 -5.43
N TYR A 74 -8.82 10.75 -5.53
CA TYR A 74 -9.10 12.17 -5.72
C TYR A 74 -8.39 12.80 -6.92
N ALA A 75 -7.35 12.16 -7.47
CA ALA A 75 -6.68 12.70 -8.65
C ALA A 75 -7.53 12.49 -9.92
N PRO A 76 -7.53 13.46 -10.86
CA PRO A 76 -8.06 13.26 -12.20
C PRO A 76 -7.40 12.06 -12.88
N ASP A 77 -8.14 11.33 -13.70
CA ASP A 77 -7.64 10.10 -14.35
C ASP A 77 -6.34 10.32 -15.13
N ALA A 78 -6.22 11.45 -15.84
CA ALA A 78 -5.02 11.84 -16.58
C ALA A 78 -3.78 12.04 -15.69
N GLU A 79 -3.96 12.32 -14.40
CA GLU A 79 -2.87 12.59 -13.46
C GLU A 79 -2.53 11.41 -12.56
N LYS A 80 -3.40 10.40 -12.43
CA LYS A 80 -3.22 9.26 -11.51
C LYS A 80 -1.83 8.62 -11.62
N MET A 81 -1.34 8.44 -12.84
CA MET A 81 -0.03 7.86 -13.09
C MET A 81 1.12 8.69 -12.49
N ASN A 82 1.01 10.01 -12.43
CA ASN A 82 2.03 10.88 -11.81
C ASN A 82 2.08 10.67 -10.29
N TYR A 83 0.93 10.49 -9.65
CA TYR A 83 0.85 10.16 -8.22
C TYR A 83 1.45 8.78 -7.95
N TYR A 84 1.16 7.78 -8.79
CA TYR A 84 1.67 6.42 -8.61
C TYR A 84 3.18 6.33 -8.83
N LYS A 85 3.73 7.04 -9.83
CA LYS A 85 5.18 7.16 -10.04
C LYS A 85 5.87 7.87 -8.87
N SER A 86 5.24 8.90 -8.31
CA SER A 86 5.74 9.58 -7.11
C SER A 86 5.76 8.65 -5.91
N ALA A 87 4.69 7.86 -5.70
CA ALA A 87 4.64 6.84 -4.66
C ALA A 87 5.75 5.80 -4.81
N GLU A 88 5.93 5.26 -6.03
CA GLU A 88 7.03 4.33 -6.32
C GLU A 88 8.39 4.94 -5.99
N TYR A 89 8.66 6.17 -6.43
CA TYR A 89 9.92 6.85 -6.15
C TYR A 89 10.18 6.97 -4.64
N LEU A 90 9.18 7.43 -3.89
CA LEU A 90 9.27 7.59 -2.44
C LEU A 90 9.49 6.25 -1.73
N ALA A 91 8.79 5.19 -2.14
CA ALA A 91 8.93 3.86 -1.56
C ALA A 91 10.34 3.29 -1.80
N LYS A 92 10.86 3.42 -3.03
CA LYS A 92 12.24 3.00 -3.36
C LYS A 92 13.27 3.79 -2.56
N LYS A 93 13.03 5.08 -2.35
CA LYS A 93 13.91 5.92 -1.50
C LYS A 93 13.83 5.48 -0.04
N ALA A 94 12.64 5.16 0.49
CA ALA A 94 12.47 4.64 1.85
C ALA A 94 13.25 3.34 2.07
N ILE A 95 13.18 2.39 1.13
CA ILE A 95 13.94 1.12 1.19
C ILE A 95 15.45 1.39 1.18
N LYS A 96 15.94 2.35 0.39
CA LYS A 96 17.36 2.72 0.39
C LYS A 96 17.83 3.30 1.73
N VAL A 97 16.95 4.03 2.43
CA VAL A 97 17.25 4.59 3.76
C VAL A 97 17.19 3.49 4.82
N ASN A 98 16.22 2.58 4.73
CA ASN A 98 16.07 1.47 5.65
C ASN A 98 15.46 0.23 4.96
N GLU A 99 16.33 -0.71 4.60
CA GLU A 99 15.95 -1.98 3.97
C GLU A 99 15.22 -2.95 4.94
N ALA A 100 15.28 -2.69 6.25
CA ALA A 100 14.53 -3.45 7.25
C ALA A 100 13.13 -2.87 7.51
N SER A 101 12.71 -1.82 6.80
CA SER A 101 11.36 -1.26 6.95
C SER A 101 10.31 -2.10 6.22
N ALA A 102 9.49 -2.82 6.99
CA ALA A 102 8.35 -3.57 6.47
C ALA A 102 7.36 -2.66 5.70
N ASP A 103 7.07 -1.47 6.24
CA ASP A 103 6.19 -0.48 5.62
C ASP A 103 6.75 0.01 4.29
N ALA A 104 8.06 0.25 4.18
CA ALA A 104 8.68 0.70 2.93
C ALA A 104 8.52 -0.34 1.80
N HIS A 105 8.72 -1.62 2.13
CA HIS A 105 8.48 -2.73 1.20
C HIS A 105 6.99 -2.86 0.83
N TYR A 106 6.09 -2.77 1.83
CA TYR A 106 4.65 -2.81 1.62
C TYR A 106 4.16 -1.71 0.67
N VAL A 107 4.53 -0.46 0.92
CA VAL A 107 4.07 0.67 0.10
C VAL A 107 4.71 0.66 -1.29
N TYR A 108 5.88 0.04 -1.46
CA TYR A 108 6.42 -0.18 -2.80
C TYR A 108 5.55 -1.14 -3.60
N ALA A 109 5.18 -2.29 -3.01
CA ALA A 109 4.28 -3.23 -3.64
C ALA A 109 2.91 -2.60 -3.97
N MET A 110 2.40 -1.74 -3.08
CA MET A 110 1.16 -1.01 -3.32
C MET A 110 1.26 -0.07 -4.52
N ALA A 111 2.33 0.74 -4.60
CA ALA A 111 2.55 1.65 -5.71
C ALA A 111 2.64 0.91 -7.06
N LEU A 112 3.37 -0.21 -7.10
CA LEU A 112 3.44 -1.08 -8.29
C LEU A 112 2.07 -1.65 -8.68
N GLY A 113 1.27 -2.05 -7.69
CA GLY A 113 -0.11 -2.49 -7.91
C GLY A 113 -0.98 -1.42 -8.55
N ARG A 114 -0.84 -0.15 -8.14
CA ARG A 114 -1.54 1.00 -8.76
C ARG A 114 -1.05 1.29 -10.17
N ILE A 115 0.26 1.26 -10.40
CA ILE A 115 0.85 1.41 -11.75
C ILE A 115 0.29 0.33 -12.70
N ASN A 116 0.12 -0.90 -12.20
CA ASN A 116 -0.39 -2.02 -12.98
C ASN A 116 -1.84 -1.84 -13.47
N GLU A 117 -2.66 -0.99 -12.86
CA GLU A 117 -4.04 -0.75 -13.29
C GLU A 117 -4.10 -0.25 -14.76
N ASN A 118 -3.08 0.48 -15.21
CA ASN A 118 -2.98 1.04 -16.56
C ASN A 118 -1.79 0.50 -17.38
N ALA A 119 -1.14 -0.56 -16.90
CA ALA A 119 0.08 -1.08 -17.53
C ALA A 119 -0.20 -2.13 -18.62
N SER A 120 0.71 -2.25 -19.59
CA SER A 120 0.68 -3.32 -20.59
C SER A 120 0.88 -4.70 -19.94
N SER A 121 0.44 -5.78 -20.60
CA SER A 121 0.61 -7.14 -20.06
C SER A 121 2.08 -7.47 -19.75
N LYS A 122 3.02 -7.04 -20.60
CA LYS A 122 4.47 -7.21 -20.35
C LYS A 122 4.92 -6.50 -19.07
N GLN A 123 4.44 -5.28 -18.83
CA GLN A 123 4.78 -4.54 -17.62
C GLN A 123 4.12 -5.13 -16.38
N LYS A 124 2.86 -5.59 -16.47
CA LYS A 124 2.17 -6.29 -15.38
C LYS A 124 2.93 -7.55 -14.96
N ILE A 125 3.40 -8.33 -15.94
CA ILE A 125 4.22 -9.53 -15.78
C ILE A 125 5.54 -9.19 -15.06
N SER A 126 6.24 -8.13 -15.47
CA SER A 126 7.44 -7.62 -14.79
C SER A 126 7.20 -7.18 -13.34
N ASN A 127 6.17 -6.37 -13.14
CA ASN A 127 5.81 -5.87 -11.82
C ASN A 127 5.30 -6.98 -10.90
N ALA A 128 4.72 -8.07 -11.43
CA ALA A 128 4.25 -9.18 -10.61
C ALA A 128 5.40 -9.83 -9.82
N LYS A 129 6.56 -10.09 -10.45
CA LYS A 129 7.73 -10.61 -9.72
C LYS A 129 8.16 -9.66 -8.62
N LEU A 130 8.23 -8.37 -8.93
CA LEU A 130 8.67 -7.36 -7.98
C LEU A 130 7.70 -7.21 -6.80
N ILE A 131 6.39 -7.15 -7.07
CA ILE A 131 5.34 -7.11 -6.04
C ILE A 131 5.49 -8.29 -5.09
N LYS A 132 5.68 -9.52 -5.60
CA LYS A 132 5.86 -10.70 -4.76
C LYS A 132 7.09 -10.57 -3.85
N THR A 133 8.24 -10.21 -4.40
CA THR A 133 9.47 -10.00 -3.63
C THR A 133 9.27 -8.98 -2.51
N GLN A 134 8.64 -7.84 -2.81
CA GLN A 134 8.44 -6.78 -1.83
C GLN A 134 7.44 -7.17 -0.75
N VAL A 135 6.33 -7.81 -1.12
CA VAL A 135 5.30 -8.25 -0.14
C VAL A 135 5.83 -9.36 0.77
N ASP A 136 6.56 -10.34 0.23
CA ASP A 136 7.17 -11.39 1.05
C ASP A 136 8.15 -10.81 2.06
N ARG A 137 8.96 -9.82 1.62
CA ARG A 137 9.88 -9.11 2.50
C ARG A 137 9.14 -8.33 3.59
N ALA A 138 8.06 -7.61 3.23
CA ALA A 138 7.23 -6.89 4.18
C ALA A 138 6.60 -7.82 5.23
N ILE A 139 6.05 -8.96 4.83
CA ILE A 139 5.44 -9.95 5.73
C ILE A 139 6.50 -10.61 6.63
N THR A 140 7.69 -10.89 6.08
CA THR A 140 8.81 -11.43 6.87
C THR A 140 9.25 -10.47 7.97
N LEU A 141 9.35 -9.18 7.66
CA LEU A 141 9.75 -8.14 8.62
C LEU A 141 8.63 -7.80 9.61
N ASN A 142 7.38 -7.81 9.16
CA ASN A 142 6.21 -7.57 10.01
C ASN A 142 5.00 -8.41 9.53
N PRO A 143 4.74 -9.57 10.16
CA PRO A 143 3.64 -10.44 9.75
C PRO A 143 2.25 -9.88 10.09
N LYS A 144 2.16 -8.78 10.86
CA LYS A 144 0.91 -8.14 11.25
C LYS A 144 0.44 -7.04 10.28
N LEU A 145 1.14 -6.83 9.16
CA LEU A 145 0.71 -5.89 8.12
C LEU A 145 -0.44 -6.48 7.29
N ALA A 146 -1.68 -6.20 7.68
CA ALA A 146 -2.89 -6.65 6.97
C ALA A 146 -2.88 -6.26 5.48
N GLY A 147 -2.46 -5.02 5.19
CA GLY A 147 -2.29 -4.52 3.83
C GLY A 147 -1.31 -5.34 2.99
N ALA A 148 -0.24 -5.89 3.57
CA ALA A 148 0.71 -6.73 2.84
C ALA A 148 0.09 -8.09 2.49
N HIS A 149 -0.61 -8.73 3.43
CA HIS A 149 -1.39 -9.95 3.17
C HIS A 149 -2.47 -9.73 2.11
N HIS A 150 -3.12 -8.57 2.12
CA HIS A 150 -4.10 -8.21 1.10
C HIS A 150 -3.47 -8.10 -0.30
N ILE A 151 -2.32 -7.42 -0.44
CA ILE A 151 -1.63 -7.35 -1.73
C ILE A 151 -1.17 -8.75 -2.17
N LEU A 152 -0.71 -9.60 -1.24
CA LEU A 152 -0.36 -10.99 -1.55
C LEU A 152 -1.56 -11.77 -2.08
N GLY A 153 -2.74 -11.60 -1.47
CA GLY A 153 -3.98 -12.21 -1.91
C GLY A 153 -4.36 -11.78 -3.34
N ARG A 154 -4.29 -10.48 -3.62
CA ARG A 154 -4.54 -9.95 -4.97
C ARG A 154 -3.50 -10.45 -5.97
N TRP A 155 -2.24 -10.57 -5.57
CA TRP A 155 -1.18 -11.14 -6.40
C TRP A 155 -1.48 -12.60 -6.77
N HIS A 156 -1.80 -13.44 -5.78
CA HIS A 156 -2.13 -14.84 -6.00
C HIS A 156 -3.33 -15.00 -6.94
N ARG A 157 -4.41 -14.23 -6.69
CA ARG A 157 -5.61 -14.24 -7.54
C ARG A 157 -5.31 -13.79 -8.98
N THR A 158 -4.44 -12.80 -9.14
CA THR A 158 -4.03 -12.30 -10.46
C THR A 158 -3.28 -13.39 -11.23
N ILE A 159 -2.30 -14.05 -10.63
CA ILE A 159 -1.54 -15.13 -11.26
C ILE A 159 -2.43 -16.34 -11.56
N ALA A 160 -3.36 -16.67 -10.67
CA ALA A 160 -4.30 -17.78 -10.89
C ALA A 160 -5.11 -17.56 -12.18
N ASN A 161 -5.57 -16.33 -12.39
CA ASN A 161 -6.34 -15.90 -13.56
C ASN A 161 -5.53 -15.74 -14.86
N PHE A 162 -4.19 -15.80 -14.81
CA PHE A 162 -3.39 -15.70 -16.03
C PHE A 162 -3.62 -16.90 -16.96
N SER A 163 -3.70 -16.61 -18.25
CA SER A 163 -3.73 -17.60 -19.32
C SER A 163 -2.43 -18.43 -19.35
N ALA A 164 -2.46 -19.57 -20.03
CA ALA A 164 -1.27 -20.40 -20.23
C ALA A 164 -0.11 -19.62 -20.90
N ILE A 165 -0.45 -18.72 -21.82
CA ILE A 165 0.53 -17.88 -22.52
C ILE A 165 1.18 -16.87 -21.57
N GLU A 166 0.40 -16.22 -20.71
CA GLU A 166 0.93 -15.29 -19.69
C GLU A 166 1.80 -16.02 -18.66
N LYS A 167 1.38 -17.21 -18.23
CA LYS A 167 2.19 -18.07 -17.33
C LYS A 167 3.50 -18.49 -17.99
N ALA A 168 3.48 -18.86 -19.27
CA ALA A 168 4.69 -19.18 -20.04
C ALA A 168 5.62 -17.95 -20.20
N MET A 169 5.05 -16.76 -20.44
CA MET A 169 5.82 -15.51 -20.49
C MET A 169 6.52 -15.22 -19.16
N ILE A 170 5.87 -15.41 -18.01
CA ILE A 170 6.52 -15.26 -16.70
C ILE A 170 7.74 -16.19 -16.59
N ASN A 171 7.58 -17.46 -16.95
CA ASN A 171 8.68 -18.42 -16.91
C ASN A 171 9.86 -17.99 -17.77
N SER A 172 9.59 -17.55 -19.00
CA SER A 172 10.61 -17.12 -19.97
C SER A 172 11.31 -15.81 -19.56
N PHE A 173 10.57 -14.79 -19.11
CA PHE A 173 11.15 -13.49 -18.76
C PHE A 173 11.88 -13.49 -17.41
N PHE A 174 11.51 -14.38 -16.48
CA PHE A 174 11.98 -14.30 -15.10
C PHE A 174 12.69 -15.53 -14.55
N GLY A 175 12.83 -16.57 -15.36
CA GLY A 175 13.41 -17.84 -14.94
C GLY A 175 12.47 -18.67 -14.06
N GLY A 176 11.16 -18.43 -14.13
CA GLY A 176 10.13 -19.15 -13.38
C GLY A 176 9.02 -18.27 -12.80
N VAL A 177 7.83 -18.85 -12.56
CA VAL A 177 6.77 -18.23 -11.74
C VAL A 177 7.19 -18.30 -10.27
N PRO A 178 7.15 -17.18 -9.50
CA PRO A 178 7.36 -17.24 -8.06
C PRO A 178 6.38 -18.21 -7.39
N PRO A 179 6.77 -18.90 -6.30
CA PRO A 179 5.91 -19.89 -5.66
C PRO A 179 4.56 -19.33 -5.22
N GLY A 180 3.54 -20.19 -5.28
CA GLY A 180 2.13 -19.86 -5.09
C GLY A 180 1.47 -19.45 -6.41
N GLY A 181 0.48 -18.57 -6.32
CA GLY A 181 -0.24 -18.07 -7.51
C GLY A 181 -1.50 -18.87 -7.80
N SER A 182 -2.06 -19.53 -6.79
CA SER A 182 -3.34 -20.23 -6.84
C SER A 182 -4.44 -19.42 -6.16
N PHE A 183 -5.70 -19.75 -6.45
CA PHE A 183 -6.82 -19.18 -5.73
C PHE A 183 -6.83 -19.55 -4.23
N ASP A 184 -6.37 -20.75 -3.87
CA ASP A 184 -6.31 -21.17 -2.46
C ASP A 184 -5.27 -20.35 -1.67
N ASP A 185 -4.14 -19.99 -2.30
CA ASP A 185 -3.16 -19.07 -1.69
C ASP A 185 -3.74 -17.67 -1.53
N ALA A 186 -4.56 -17.22 -2.49
CA ALA A 186 -5.26 -15.95 -2.40
C ALA A 186 -6.24 -15.95 -1.22
N VAL A 187 -7.04 -17.01 -1.06
CA VAL A 187 -7.97 -17.19 0.06
C VAL A 187 -7.22 -17.13 1.40
N LYS A 188 -6.12 -17.88 1.56
CA LYS A 188 -5.31 -17.88 2.80
C LYS A 188 -4.79 -16.47 3.14
N SER A 189 -4.32 -15.75 2.12
CA SER A 189 -3.79 -14.40 2.29
C SER A 189 -4.88 -13.41 2.70
N PHE A 190 -6.05 -13.44 2.04
CA PHE A 190 -7.17 -12.59 2.44
C PHE A 190 -7.73 -12.95 3.82
N MET A 191 -7.80 -14.23 4.18
CA MET A 191 -8.19 -14.65 5.52
C MET A 191 -7.21 -14.13 6.59
N SER A 192 -5.91 -14.10 6.27
CA SER A 192 -4.90 -13.49 7.16
C SER A 192 -5.12 -11.98 7.31
N ALA A 193 -5.40 -11.27 6.22
CA ALA A 193 -5.74 -9.85 6.26
C ALA A 193 -7.01 -9.57 7.07
N ILE A 194 -8.07 -10.37 6.89
CA ILE A 194 -9.33 -10.28 7.66
C ILE A 194 -9.10 -10.58 9.14
N GLY A 195 -8.23 -11.54 9.48
CA GLY A 195 -7.89 -11.83 10.87
C GLY A 195 -7.20 -10.66 11.58
N LEU A 196 -6.44 -9.86 10.84
CA LEU A 196 -5.74 -8.68 11.35
C LEU A 196 -6.64 -7.43 11.38
N GLU A 197 -7.47 -7.23 10.35
CA GLU A 197 -8.37 -6.09 10.21
C GLU A 197 -9.81 -6.56 9.87
N PRO A 198 -10.54 -7.15 10.83
CA PRO A 198 -11.83 -7.81 10.56
C PRO A 198 -12.94 -6.83 10.15
N LYS A 199 -12.78 -5.55 10.50
CA LYS A 199 -13.74 -4.47 10.19
C LYS A 199 -13.39 -3.71 8.91
N TYR A 200 -12.33 -4.10 8.17
CA TYR A 200 -11.98 -3.45 6.93
C TYR A 200 -12.64 -4.17 5.75
N MET A 201 -13.63 -3.51 5.14
CA MET A 201 -14.57 -4.14 4.21
C MET A 201 -13.87 -4.68 2.96
N ASN A 202 -12.87 -3.94 2.47
CA ASN A 202 -12.19 -4.28 1.22
C ASN A 202 -11.48 -5.65 1.27
N HIS A 203 -11.02 -6.11 2.44
CA HIS A 203 -10.45 -7.46 2.57
C HIS A 203 -11.50 -8.54 2.33
N GLN A 204 -12.71 -8.36 2.85
CA GLN A 204 -13.80 -9.31 2.70
C GLN A 204 -14.37 -9.30 1.27
N PHE A 205 -14.47 -8.11 0.66
CA PHE A 205 -14.85 -7.99 -0.74
C PHE A 205 -13.89 -8.75 -1.66
N GLU A 206 -12.57 -8.55 -1.50
CA GLU A 206 -11.57 -9.22 -2.34
C GLU A 206 -11.58 -10.74 -2.15
N LEU A 207 -11.90 -11.23 -0.93
CA LEU A 207 -12.14 -12.66 -0.71
C LEU A 207 -13.41 -13.15 -1.43
N ALA A 208 -14.50 -12.40 -1.40
CA ALA A 208 -15.72 -12.72 -2.13
C ALA A 208 -15.48 -12.78 -3.64
N GLN A 209 -14.74 -11.81 -4.18
CA GLN A 209 -14.33 -11.79 -5.58
C GLN A 209 -13.43 -13.00 -5.92
N THR A 210 -12.54 -13.40 -5.01
CA THR A 210 -11.71 -14.61 -5.17
C THR A 210 -12.58 -15.86 -5.34
N TYR A 211 -13.57 -16.06 -4.46
CA TYR A 211 -14.49 -17.19 -4.58
C TYR A 211 -15.33 -17.13 -5.87
N TYR A 212 -15.71 -15.94 -6.31
CA TYR A 212 -16.40 -15.78 -7.59
C TYR A 212 -15.52 -16.22 -8.76
N ASP A 213 -14.26 -15.80 -8.80
CA ASP A 213 -13.29 -16.19 -9.84
C ASP A 213 -13.02 -17.72 -9.82
N MET A 214 -13.16 -18.37 -8.65
CA MET A 214 -13.11 -19.84 -8.51
C MET A 214 -14.38 -20.57 -9.00
N GLY A 215 -15.44 -19.85 -9.36
CA GLY A 215 -16.77 -20.42 -9.63
C GLY A 215 -17.55 -20.83 -8.37
N LYS A 216 -17.04 -20.53 -7.17
CA LYS A 216 -17.64 -20.84 -5.86
C LYS A 216 -18.67 -19.78 -5.46
N LYS A 217 -19.81 -19.79 -6.16
CA LYS A 217 -20.87 -18.77 -6.03
C LYS A 217 -21.46 -18.65 -4.63
N VAL A 218 -21.62 -19.76 -3.91
CA VAL A 218 -22.21 -19.78 -2.56
C VAL A 218 -21.30 -19.02 -1.58
N GLU A 219 -20.01 -19.32 -1.60
CA GLU A 219 -18.99 -18.69 -0.77
C GLU A 219 -18.79 -17.21 -1.15
N ALA A 220 -18.80 -16.90 -2.45
CA ALA A 220 -18.75 -15.52 -2.94
C ALA A 220 -19.92 -14.69 -2.38
N LYS A 221 -21.15 -15.23 -2.45
CA LYS A 221 -22.36 -14.57 -1.91
C LYS A 221 -22.28 -14.40 -0.40
N LEU A 222 -21.78 -15.41 0.32
CA LEU A 222 -21.61 -15.35 1.77
C LEU A 222 -20.65 -14.21 2.17
N TRP A 223 -19.47 -14.14 1.56
CA TRP A 223 -18.46 -13.14 1.91
C TRP A 223 -18.83 -11.73 1.47
N ALA A 224 -19.49 -11.57 0.32
CA ALA A 224 -20.03 -10.27 -0.10
C ALA A 224 -21.07 -9.75 0.88
N LYS A 225 -21.95 -10.62 1.40
CA LYS A 225 -22.92 -10.25 2.44
C LYS A 225 -22.27 -9.87 3.76
N LYS A 226 -21.27 -10.64 4.22
CA LYS A 226 -20.49 -10.29 5.43
C LYS A 226 -19.81 -8.93 5.29
N ALA A 227 -19.25 -8.64 4.12
CA ALA A 227 -18.66 -7.33 3.85
C ALA A 227 -19.72 -6.22 4.02
N LEU A 228 -20.94 -6.41 3.51
CA LEU A 228 -22.04 -5.44 3.61
C LEU A 228 -22.62 -5.27 5.02
N GLU A 229 -22.30 -6.14 5.98
CA GLU A 229 -22.64 -5.96 7.40
C GLU A 229 -21.74 -4.90 8.07
N ILE A 230 -20.58 -4.58 7.48
CA ILE A 230 -19.70 -3.51 7.94
C ILE A 230 -20.28 -2.15 7.52
N THR A 231 -20.33 -1.20 8.45
CA THR A 231 -20.68 0.19 8.13
C THR A 231 -19.49 0.87 7.44
N PRO A 232 -19.63 1.34 6.19
CA PRO A 232 -18.54 2.02 5.50
C PRO A 232 -18.08 3.26 6.25
N SER A 233 -16.77 3.39 6.47
CA SER A 233 -16.19 4.48 7.26
C SER A 233 -15.11 5.28 6.53
N ASN A 234 -14.66 4.80 5.38
CA ASN A 234 -13.57 5.38 4.58
C ASN A 234 -13.79 5.10 3.09
N ASP A 235 -12.94 5.70 2.23
CA ASP A 235 -13.07 5.58 0.77
C ASP A 235 -12.92 4.14 0.25
N ASP A 236 -12.07 3.33 0.88
CA ASP A 236 -11.92 1.91 0.53
C ASP A 236 -13.20 1.13 0.84
N ASP A 237 -13.81 1.34 2.01
CA ASP A 237 -15.08 0.70 2.37
C ASP A 237 -16.24 1.17 1.47
N ILE A 238 -16.31 2.47 1.16
CA ILE A 238 -17.35 3.01 0.27
C ILE A 238 -17.26 2.36 -1.11
N LYS A 239 -16.03 2.17 -1.62
CA LYS A 239 -15.81 1.46 -2.88
C LYS A 239 -16.18 -0.02 -2.75
N ALA A 240 -15.66 -0.71 -1.73
CA ALA A 240 -15.89 -2.13 -1.52
C ALA A 240 -17.38 -2.47 -1.36
N LYS A 241 -18.16 -1.58 -0.74
CA LYS A 241 -19.63 -1.70 -0.67
C LYS A 241 -20.25 -1.76 -2.06
N LYS A 242 -19.92 -0.80 -2.93
CA LYS A 242 -20.42 -0.77 -4.32
C LYS A 242 -19.99 -2.03 -5.07
N ASP A 243 -18.73 -2.43 -4.94
CA ASP A 243 -18.23 -3.64 -5.60
C ASP A 243 -18.94 -4.91 -5.10
N CYS A 244 -19.26 -5.01 -3.80
CA CYS A 244 -20.06 -6.11 -3.25
C CYS A 244 -21.48 -6.12 -3.82
N GLU A 245 -22.14 -4.97 -3.89
CA GLU A 245 -23.48 -4.84 -4.47
C GLU A 245 -23.49 -5.22 -5.95
N GLU A 246 -22.46 -4.86 -6.71
CA GLU A 246 -22.27 -5.26 -8.10
C GLU A 246 -21.99 -6.77 -8.25
N LEU A 247 -21.13 -7.32 -7.39
CA LEU A 247 -20.83 -8.75 -7.39
C LEU A 247 -22.09 -9.58 -7.12
N LEU A 248 -22.92 -9.16 -6.16
CA LEU A 248 -24.17 -9.84 -5.84
C LEU A 248 -25.19 -9.82 -6.97
N LYS A 249 -25.17 -8.81 -7.85
CA LYS A 249 -26.01 -8.79 -9.07
C LYS A 249 -25.57 -9.82 -10.12
N LYS A 250 -24.31 -10.27 -10.08
CA LYS A 250 -23.73 -11.25 -11.02
C LYS A 250 -23.88 -12.70 -10.54
N LEU A 251 -24.28 -12.90 -9.27
CA LEU A 251 -24.30 -14.20 -8.58
C LEU A 251 -25.67 -14.87 -8.66
#